data_AF-A0A7Z8LEB2-F1
#
_entry.id   AF-A0A7Z8LEB2-F1
#
_cell.length_a   1.000
_cell.length_b   1.000
_cell.length_c   1.000
_cell.angle_alpha   90.00
_cell.angle_beta   90.00
_cell.angle_gamma   90.00
#
_symmetry.space_group_name_H-M   'P 1'
#
loop_
_entity.id
_entity.type
_entity.pdbx_description
1 polymer ?
#
loop_
_entity_poly.entity_id
_entity_poly.type
_entity_poly.pdbx_seq_one_letter_code
_entity_poly.pdbx_strand_id
1 'polypeptide(L)'
;MNDDQRQNQALDPVYVCCGLQDSQFHASVIQDLGQTYGQEALLRRLLLPADGPADSADIAAFIDWLGGLAVPALALALAARSLEVLANRGWDDSLQQLFPLLDDLSGAAATQALPKEISAQVAFAKAAVAIARDREDSFEEPYVQGLLALGNGHAAFSERLRNYALFLALRGRLMEIDALLHQCEGEVALSGEHSFIALRFINSLEIGNWEMATDLLPSLSHGDPNQEPLKEVLAVYDSVLVLRQSWTAGEPLRIDPLDDDEALQAFTALYQRDRRHCYSLIESSDYADVASPSTLFGYQSLRLALALRDDELAEDLLSQRQAQGLSHWLDDLIRCRIALQRGQSEEAGCSFARCLRHADHWHADGRLDFELRLAMEVTPLQLVWLGLQARPLAIELPPANPLNILARDVHQHG
;
A
#
# COMPACT_ATOMS: atom_id res chain seq x y z
N MET A 1 26.89 20.38 6.97
CA MET A 1 25.44 20.14 6.96
C MET A 1 25.19 19.17 8.10
N ASN A 2 24.29 19.49 9.03
CA ASN A 2 24.01 18.64 10.20
C ASN A 2 23.23 17.41 9.75
N ASP A 3 23.62 16.23 10.25
CA ASP A 3 23.00 14.94 9.96
C ASP A 3 21.51 14.88 10.37
N ASP A 4 21.07 15.75 11.28
CA ASP A 4 19.66 15.83 11.74
C ASP A 4 18.68 16.40 10.70
N GLN A 5 19.14 16.98 9.58
CA GLN A 5 18.24 17.51 8.54
C GLN A 5 18.10 16.61 7.30
N ARG A 6 18.84 15.49 7.21
CA ARG A 6 18.71 14.53 6.10
C ARG A 6 17.72 13.39 6.36
N GLN A 7 17.21 13.24 7.59
CA GLN A 7 16.34 12.12 7.94
C GLN A 7 14.86 12.25 7.54
N ASN A 8 14.42 13.37 6.94
CA ASN A 8 13.00 13.60 6.60
C ASN A 8 12.75 13.94 5.12
N GLN A 9 13.57 13.42 4.20
CA GLN A 9 13.32 13.50 2.74
C GLN A 9 13.28 12.13 2.06
N ALA A 10 13.28 11.03 2.81
CA ALA A 10 12.70 9.80 2.28
C ALA A 10 11.26 10.15 1.90
N LEU A 11 10.84 9.83 0.67
CA LEU A 11 9.45 9.97 0.21
C LEU A 11 8.54 9.68 1.40
N ASP A 12 7.87 10.71 1.93
CA ASP A 12 6.86 10.55 3.00
C ASP A 12 6.04 9.36 2.53
N PRO A 13 5.97 8.26 3.30
CA PRO A 13 5.45 7.01 2.81
C PRO A 13 4.13 7.36 2.16
N VAL A 14 4.04 7.10 0.85
CA VAL A 14 2.93 7.53 -0.02
C VAL A 14 1.68 6.71 0.34
N TYR A 15 1.36 6.62 1.62
CA TYR A 15 0.03 6.76 2.15
C TYR A 15 -0.41 8.19 1.92
N VAL A 16 -0.68 8.43 0.66
CA VAL A 16 -1.81 9.21 0.28
C VAL A 16 -3.03 8.49 0.86
N CYS A 17 -3.27 8.68 2.17
CA CYS A 17 -4.62 8.88 2.62
C CYS A 17 -5.04 10.12 1.85
N CYS A 18 -5.65 9.88 0.68
CA CYS A 18 -6.08 10.93 -0.21
C CYS A 18 -6.70 12.00 0.68
N GLY A 19 -6.13 13.21 0.67
CA GLY A 19 -6.69 14.38 1.33
C GLY A 19 -8.00 14.79 0.63
N LEU A 20 -8.92 13.83 0.50
CA LEU A 20 -10.26 14.00 0.02
C LEU A 20 -11.03 14.53 1.22
N GLN A 21 -11.56 15.72 1.03
CA GLN A 21 -12.40 16.39 1.99
C GLN A 21 -13.63 15.51 2.25
N ASP A 22 -13.58 14.75 3.34
CA ASP A 22 -14.60 13.83 3.89
C ASP A 22 -15.90 14.55 4.32
N SER A 23 -16.20 15.68 3.69
CA SER A 23 -17.27 16.63 4.02
C SER A 23 -18.66 16.01 4.01
N GLN A 24 -18.88 14.93 3.22
CA GLN A 24 -20.18 14.28 3.10
C GLN A 24 -20.45 13.24 4.18
N PHE A 25 -19.45 12.44 4.59
CA PHE A 25 -19.58 11.53 5.74
C PHE A 25 -19.88 12.32 7.02
N HIS A 26 -19.18 13.45 7.19
CA HIS A 26 -19.39 14.38 8.29
C HIS A 26 -20.78 14.99 8.28
N ALA A 27 -21.34 15.39 7.13
CA ALA A 27 -22.65 16.03 7.11
C ALA A 27 -23.77 15.12 7.62
N SER A 28 -23.82 13.84 7.22
CA SER A 28 -24.92 12.92 7.58
C SER A 28 -24.87 12.45 9.03
N VAL A 29 -23.72 11.92 9.48
CA VAL A 29 -23.53 11.47 10.88
C VAL A 29 -23.69 12.65 11.84
N ILE A 30 -23.16 13.82 11.48
CA ILE A 30 -23.27 14.99 12.35
C ILE A 30 -24.66 15.63 12.28
N GLN A 31 -25.41 15.52 11.17
CA GLN A 31 -26.80 15.95 11.11
C GLN A 31 -27.70 15.07 11.97
N ASP A 32 -27.52 13.74 11.95
CA ASP A 32 -28.28 12.81 12.79
C ASP A 32 -27.91 12.94 14.27
N LEU A 33 -26.61 13.08 14.60
CA LEU A 33 -26.17 13.34 15.97
C LEU A 33 -26.57 14.75 16.43
N GLY A 34 -26.55 15.74 15.53
CA GLY A 34 -26.96 17.11 15.81
C GLY A 34 -28.46 17.23 16.08
N GLN A 35 -29.29 16.47 15.36
CA GLN A 35 -30.73 16.37 15.63
C GLN A 35 -31.02 15.62 16.93
N THR A 36 -30.22 14.59 17.26
CA THR A 36 -30.42 13.76 18.44
C THR A 36 -29.90 14.43 19.73
N TYR A 37 -28.83 15.24 19.64
CA TYR A 37 -28.10 15.77 20.80
C TYR A 37 -27.99 17.30 20.85
N GLY A 38 -28.49 18.03 19.85
CA GLY A 38 -28.77 19.47 19.92
C GLY A 38 -27.57 20.40 20.14
N GLN A 39 -26.49 20.30 19.36
CA GLN A 39 -25.34 21.22 19.51
C GLN A 39 -24.65 21.62 18.19
N GLU A 40 -24.98 22.82 17.71
CA GLU A 40 -24.30 23.54 16.61
C GLU A 40 -22.83 23.91 16.93
N ALA A 41 -22.47 23.97 18.22
CA ALA A 41 -21.09 24.18 18.68
C ALA A 41 -20.21 22.92 18.56
N LEU A 42 -20.82 21.73 18.58
CA LEU A 42 -20.14 20.46 18.38
C LEU A 42 -19.75 20.29 16.89
N LEU A 43 -20.65 20.68 15.99
CA LEU A 43 -20.44 20.75 14.53
C LEU A 43 -19.24 21.61 14.12
N ARG A 44 -19.05 22.78 14.77
CA ARG A 44 -17.91 23.67 14.50
C ARG A 44 -16.57 23.18 15.05
N ARG A 45 -16.57 22.17 15.93
CA ARG A 45 -15.35 21.54 16.49
C ARG A 45 -15.09 20.13 15.94
N LEU A 46 -16.13 19.43 15.47
CA LEU A 46 -16.05 18.16 14.71
C LEU A 46 -15.41 18.36 13.34
N LEU A 47 -15.54 19.57 12.78
CA LEU A 47 -14.58 20.11 11.83
C LEU A 47 -13.32 20.49 12.60
N LEU A 48 -12.59 19.50 13.13
CA LEU A 48 -11.17 19.71 13.34
C LEU A 48 -10.65 20.24 11.99
N PRO A 49 -9.94 21.38 11.96
CA PRO A 49 -9.25 21.76 10.73
C PRO A 49 -8.49 20.53 10.25
N ALA A 50 -8.33 20.39 8.93
CA ALA A 50 -7.56 19.30 8.33
C ALA A 50 -6.16 19.15 8.95
N ASP A 51 -5.74 20.12 9.76
CA ASP A 51 -4.50 20.30 10.52
C ASP A 51 -4.54 19.78 11.99
N GLY A 52 -5.66 19.26 12.52
CA GLY A 52 -5.71 18.59 13.85
C GLY A 52 -5.24 19.46 15.04
N PRO A 53 -5.16 18.92 16.27
CA PRO A 53 -4.43 19.59 17.35
C PRO A 53 -2.92 19.58 17.03
N ALA A 54 -2.28 20.75 17.07
CA ALA A 54 -0.90 20.92 16.59
C ALA A 54 0.17 20.58 17.65
N ASP A 55 -0.18 20.58 18.94
CA ASP A 55 0.74 20.35 20.05
C ASP A 55 0.24 19.30 21.06
N SER A 56 1.17 18.62 21.73
CA SER A 56 0.89 17.59 22.75
C SER A 56 0.02 18.08 23.92
N ALA A 57 0.12 19.36 24.29
CA ALA A 57 -0.70 19.99 25.33
C ALA A 57 -2.18 20.06 24.92
N ASP A 58 -2.47 20.26 23.63
CA ASP A 58 -3.84 20.27 23.10
C ASP A 58 -4.43 18.86 23.10
N ILE A 59 -3.60 17.82 22.95
CA ILE A 59 -4.06 16.42 22.93
C ILE A 59 -4.45 15.95 24.33
N ALA A 60 -3.71 16.31 25.38
CA ALA A 60 -4.10 16.00 26.75
C ALA A 60 -5.43 16.68 27.14
N ALA A 61 -5.61 17.95 26.78
CA ALA A 61 -6.87 18.67 27.00
C ALA A 61 -8.03 18.07 26.18
N PHE A 62 -7.74 17.60 24.95
CA PHE A 62 -8.71 16.90 24.12
C PHE A 62 -9.13 15.56 24.71
N ILE A 63 -8.19 14.77 25.24
CA ILE A 63 -8.46 13.49 25.94
C ILE A 63 -9.36 13.72 27.16
N ASP A 64 -9.03 14.70 28.01
CA ASP A 64 -9.85 15.05 29.18
C ASP A 64 -11.27 15.47 28.76
N TRP A 65 -11.37 16.29 27.72
CA TRP A 65 -12.65 16.69 27.15
C TRP A 65 -13.46 15.50 26.62
N LEU A 66 -12.84 14.55 25.91
CA LEU A 66 -13.50 13.33 25.44
C LEU A 66 -14.03 12.48 26.60
N GLY A 67 -13.23 12.32 27.67
CA GLY A 67 -13.65 11.60 28.88
C GLY A 67 -14.82 12.24 29.62
N GLY A 68 -15.02 13.56 29.46
CA GLY A 68 -16.14 14.31 30.02
C GLY A 68 -17.45 14.21 29.21
N LEU A 69 -17.46 13.62 28.02
CA LEU A 69 -18.65 13.52 27.19
C LEU A 69 -19.66 12.50 27.77
N ALA A 70 -20.92 12.92 27.89
CA ALA A 70 -21.99 12.08 28.42
C ALA A 70 -22.43 10.96 27.46
N VAL A 71 -22.01 11.00 26.19
CA VAL A 71 -22.39 10.04 25.15
C VAL A 71 -21.15 9.26 24.71
N PRO A 72 -20.92 8.03 25.23
CA PRO A 72 -19.70 7.27 24.95
C PRO A 72 -19.47 7.00 23.46
N ALA A 73 -20.53 6.75 22.69
CA ALA A 73 -20.43 6.52 21.25
C ALA A 73 -19.89 7.74 20.49
N LEU A 74 -20.30 8.95 20.89
CA LEU A 74 -19.79 10.19 20.29
C LEU A 74 -18.32 10.42 20.66
N ALA A 75 -17.95 10.19 21.93
CA ALA A 75 -16.56 10.27 22.37
C ALA A 75 -15.67 9.29 21.59
N LEU A 76 -16.15 8.06 21.39
CA LEU A 76 -15.45 7.03 20.62
C LEU A 76 -15.28 7.43 19.15
N ALA A 77 -16.34 7.93 18.50
CA ALA A 77 -16.27 8.36 17.09
C ALA A 77 -15.27 9.51 16.89
N LEU A 78 -15.28 10.49 17.82
CA LEU A 78 -14.34 11.60 17.82
C LEU A 78 -12.90 11.14 18.05
N ALA A 79 -12.67 10.29 19.05
CA ALA A 79 -11.36 9.73 19.34
C ALA A 79 -10.81 8.96 18.13
N ALA A 80 -11.63 8.09 17.53
CA ALA A 80 -11.27 7.31 16.36
C ALA A 80 -10.91 8.19 15.17
N ARG A 81 -11.71 9.22 14.88
CA ARG A 81 -11.41 10.13 13.76
C ARG A 81 -10.14 10.93 13.99
N SER A 82 -9.97 11.52 15.17
CA SER A 82 -8.74 12.25 15.51
C SER A 82 -7.50 11.37 15.39
N LEU A 83 -7.61 10.13 15.89
CA LEU A 83 -6.53 9.16 15.83
C LEU A 83 -6.18 8.76 14.39
N GLU A 84 -7.17 8.50 13.55
CA GLU A 84 -6.96 8.24 12.12
C GLU A 84 -6.22 9.40 11.44
N VAL A 85 -6.72 10.63 11.63
CA VAL A 85 -6.14 11.84 10.99
C VAL A 85 -4.71 12.07 11.44
N LEU A 86 -4.43 11.94 12.74
CA LEU A 86 -3.09 12.13 13.29
C LEU A 86 -2.15 11.01 12.84
N ALA A 87 -2.58 9.75 12.86
CA ALA A 87 -1.76 8.62 12.41
C ALA A 87 -1.37 8.71 10.94
N ASN A 88 -2.25 9.25 10.08
CA ASN A 88 -1.94 9.47 8.67
C ASN A 88 -0.90 10.57 8.42
N ARG A 89 -0.53 11.36 9.43
CA ARG A 89 0.56 12.34 9.35
C ARG A 89 1.88 11.82 9.90
N GLY A 90 1.91 10.60 10.39
CA GLY A 90 3.06 9.99 11.04
C GLY A 90 2.85 9.74 12.53
N TRP A 91 3.72 8.91 13.09
CA TRP A 91 3.65 8.50 14.48
C TRP A 91 4.36 9.48 15.40
N ASP A 92 3.67 9.93 16.45
CA ASP A 92 4.24 10.78 17.50
C ASP A 92 3.85 10.30 18.91
N ASP A 93 4.45 10.92 19.93
CA ASP A 93 4.16 10.62 21.34
C ASP A 93 2.70 10.92 21.72
N SER A 94 2.01 11.75 20.95
CA SER A 94 0.62 12.10 21.19
C SER A 94 -0.33 10.96 20.81
N LEU A 95 -0.03 10.21 19.75
CA LEU A 95 -0.77 9.01 19.38
C LEU A 95 -0.70 7.90 20.43
N GLN A 96 0.44 7.79 21.13
CA GLN A 96 0.62 6.83 22.23
C GLN A 96 -0.38 7.06 23.37
N GLN A 97 -0.86 8.30 23.55
CA GLN A 97 -1.84 8.64 24.59
C GLN A 97 -3.28 8.44 24.12
N LEU A 98 -3.57 8.72 22.84
CA LEU A 98 -4.92 8.57 22.28
C LEU A 98 -5.32 7.11 22.01
N PHE A 99 -4.38 6.26 21.63
CA PHE A 99 -4.69 4.88 21.27
C PHE A 99 -5.26 4.05 22.42
N PRO A 100 -4.70 4.05 23.66
CA PRO A 100 -5.31 3.37 24.80
C PRO A 100 -6.72 3.87 25.13
N LEU A 101 -6.95 5.19 24.99
CA LEU A 101 -8.28 5.77 25.19
C LEU A 101 -9.30 5.19 24.19
N LEU A 102 -8.91 4.96 22.94
CA LEU A 102 -9.77 4.34 21.95
C LEU A 102 -10.22 2.94 22.39
N ASP A 103 -9.31 2.13 22.92
CA ASP A 103 -9.62 0.78 23.40
C ASP A 103 -10.49 0.81 24.67
N ASP A 104 -10.23 1.72 25.61
CA ASP A 104 -11.05 1.91 26.80
C ASP A 104 -12.49 2.33 26.43
N LEU A 105 -12.62 3.31 25.53
CA LEU A 105 -13.92 3.76 25.03
C LEU A 105 -14.64 2.67 24.23
N SER A 106 -13.90 1.88 23.45
CA SER A 106 -14.46 0.73 22.70
C SER A 106 -14.97 -0.34 23.66
N GLY A 107 -14.24 -0.66 24.72
CA GLY A 107 -14.65 -1.61 25.75
C GLY A 107 -15.89 -1.16 26.52
N ALA A 108 -15.96 0.13 26.88
CA ALA A 108 -17.15 0.70 27.50
C ALA A 108 -18.37 0.65 26.56
N ALA A 109 -18.16 0.99 25.28
CA ALA A 109 -19.20 1.00 24.28
C ALA A 109 -19.63 -0.40 23.81
N ALA A 110 -18.80 -1.44 23.96
CA ALA A 110 -19.13 -2.83 23.59
C ALA A 110 -20.36 -3.39 24.32
N THR A 111 -20.77 -2.76 25.44
CA THR A 111 -22.03 -3.08 26.13
C THR A 111 -23.28 -2.61 25.38
N GLN A 112 -23.12 -1.76 24.37
CA GLN A 112 -24.17 -1.22 23.52
C GLN A 112 -23.90 -1.62 22.06
N ALA A 113 -24.96 -1.84 21.28
CA ALA A 113 -24.80 -2.02 19.84
C ALA A 113 -24.38 -0.67 19.22
N LEU A 114 -23.10 -0.56 18.86
CA LEU A 114 -22.57 0.62 18.19
C LEU A 114 -23.21 0.78 16.79
N PRO A 115 -23.50 2.01 16.36
CA PRO A 115 -23.76 2.29 14.95
C PRO A 115 -22.63 1.76 14.06
N LYS A 116 -22.99 1.33 12.85
CA LYS A 116 -22.06 0.73 11.88
C LYS A 116 -20.94 1.68 11.51
N GLU A 117 -21.26 2.96 11.39
CA GLU A 117 -20.37 4.05 11.02
C GLU A 117 -19.30 4.27 12.08
N ILE A 118 -19.69 4.21 13.36
CA ILE A 118 -18.75 4.34 14.49
C ILE A 118 -17.85 3.11 14.56
N SER A 119 -18.42 1.92 14.41
CA SER A 119 -17.66 0.66 14.38
C SER A 119 -16.63 0.68 13.24
N ALA A 120 -17.03 1.13 12.06
CA ALA A 120 -16.14 1.28 10.91
C ALA A 120 -15.03 2.31 11.16
N GLN A 121 -15.37 3.48 11.70
CA GLN A 121 -14.40 4.53 12.00
C GLN A 121 -13.34 4.08 13.02
N VAL A 122 -13.73 3.31 14.04
CA VAL A 122 -12.80 2.70 14.99
C VAL A 122 -11.85 1.74 14.27
N ALA A 123 -12.37 0.93 13.36
CA ALA A 123 -11.56 -0.02 12.59
C ALA A 123 -10.57 0.70 11.66
N PHE A 124 -10.98 1.75 10.95
CA PHE A 124 -10.07 2.58 10.13
C PHE A 124 -9.00 3.29 10.97
N ALA A 125 -9.36 3.78 12.16
CA ALA A 125 -8.39 4.37 13.09
C ALA A 125 -7.33 3.35 13.52
N LYS A 126 -7.73 2.10 13.78
CA LYS A 126 -6.80 1.01 14.10
C LYS A 126 -5.88 0.69 12.92
N ALA A 127 -6.41 0.67 11.70
CA ALA A 127 -5.62 0.45 10.50
C ALA A 127 -4.59 1.58 10.28
N ALA A 128 -4.97 2.84 10.46
CA ALA A 128 -4.06 3.98 10.35
C ALA A 128 -2.96 3.92 11.42
N VAL A 129 -3.31 3.58 12.67
CA VAL A 129 -2.31 3.37 13.74
C VAL A 129 -1.37 2.22 13.42
N ALA A 130 -1.87 1.12 12.83
CA ALA A 130 -1.04 -0.03 12.46
C ALA A 130 0.05 0.36 11.45
N ILE A 131 -0.29 1.18 10.44
CA ILE A 131 0.68 1.74 9.49
C ILE A 131 1.70 2.62 10.21
N ALA A 132 1.23 3.52 11.09
CA ALA A 132 2.09 4.51 11.72
C ALA A 132 3.06 3.89 12.75
N ARG A 133 2.63 2.87 13.50
CA ARG A 133 3.34 2.35 14.69
C ARG A 133 4.09 1.05 14.45
N ASP A 134 3.38 0.06 13.94
CA ASP A 134 3.72 -1.33 14.21
C ASP A 134 4.31 -1.97 12.95
N ARG A 135 3.53 -2.15 11.87
CA ARG A 135 3.90 -2.83 10.62
C ARG A 135 2.82 -2.68 9.56
N GLU A 136 3.19 -2.66 8.29
CA GLU A 136 2.23 -2.58 7.18
C GLU A 136 1.31 -3.82 7.06
N ASP A 137 1.77 -5.00 7.50
CA ASP A 137 0.98 -6.23 7.52
C ASP A 137 -0.26 -6.16 8.44
N SER A 138 -0.26 -5.22 9.38
CA SER A 138 -1.31 -5.05 10.39
C SER A 138 -2.39 -4.06 9.94
N PHE A 139 -2.25 -3.45 8.77
CA PHE A 139 -3.23 -2.55 8.17
C PHE A 139 -4.50 -3.26 7.70
N GLU A 140 -4.32 -4.38 7.00
CA GLU A 140 -5.35 -4.95 6.12
C GLU A 140 -6.59 -5.44 6.89
N GLU A 141 -6.40 -6.21 7.95
CA GLU A 141 -7.49 -6.79 8.74
C GLU A 141 -8.44 -5.73 9.33
N PRO A 142 -7.98 -4.74 10.13
CA PRO A 142 -8.86 -3.71 10.66
C PRO A 142 -9.49 -2.85 9.55
N TYR A 143 -8.79 -2.63 8.43
CA TYR A 143 -9.37 -1.87 7.31
C TYR A 143 -10.54 -2.61 6.64
N VAL A 144 -10.36 -3.91 6.39
CA VAL A 144 -11.41 -4.78 5.84
C VAL A 144 -12.59 -4.86 6.79
N GLN A 145 -12.36 -4.97 8.11
CA GLN A 145 -13.43 -4.90 9.11
C GLN A 145 -14.22 -3.58 9.02
N GLY A 146 -13.54 -2.46 8.80
CA GLY A 146 -14.19 -1.17 8.59
C GLY A 146 -15.09 -1.14 7.35
N LEU A 147 -14.60 -1.68 6.23
CA LEU A 147 -15.39 -1.80 5.00
C LEU A 147 -16.61 -2.72 5.17
N LEU A 148 -16.44 -3.87 5.83
CA LEU A 148 -17.54 -4.79 6.14
C LEU A 148 -18.59 -4.15 7.05
N ALA A 149 -18.16 -3.34 8.03
CA ALA A 149 -19.08 -2.64 8.93
C ALA A 149 -19.93 -1.60 8.18
N LEU A 150 -19.35 -0.82 7.27
CA LEU A 150 -20.09 0.14 6.43
C LEU A 150 -21.07 -0.59 5.48
N GLY A 151 -20.59 -1.60 4.76
CA GLY A 151 -21.33 -2.28 3.69
C GLY A 151 -21.39 -1.50 2.38
N ASN A 152 -21.62 -2.21 1.27
CA ASN A 152 -21.47 -1.70 -0.10
C ASN A 152 -22.36 -0.47 -0.43
N GLY A 153 -23.56 -0.38 0.13
CA GLY A 153 -24.50 0.72 -0.15
C GLY A 153 -24.26 2.00 0.66
N HIS A 154 -23.24 2.06 1.51
CA HIS A 154 -22.97 3.24 2.34
C HIS A 154 -22.20 4.30 1.54
N ALA A 155 -22.55 5.58 1.69
CA ALA A 155 -21.96 6.68 0.89
C ALA A 155 -20.42 6.77 0.99
N ALA A 156 -19.86 6.51 2.17
CA ALA A 156 -18.41 6.50 2.39
C ALA A 156 -17.71 5.20 1.93
N PHE A 157 -18.45 4.14 1.59
CA PHE A 157 -17.86 2.84 1.27
C PHE A 157 -16.96 2.90 0.04
N SER A 158 -17.43 3.51 -1.05
CA SER A 158 -16.67 3.61 -2.30
C SER A 158 -15.34 4.37 -2.13
N GLU A 159 -15.35 5.44 -1.33
CA GLU A 159 -14.13 6.19 -1.02
C GLU A 159 -13.13 5.36 -0.23
N ARG A 160 -13.59 4.70 0.84
CA ARG A 160 -12.74 3.81 1.64
C ARG A 160 -12.24 2.61 0.83
N LEU A 161 -13.07 2.07 -0.06
CA LEU A 161 -12.69 0.98 -0.94
C LEU A 161 -11.55 1.40 -1.89
N ARG A 162 -11.53 2.64 -2.38
CA ARG A 162 -10.44 3.15 -3.23
C ARG A 162 -9.09 3.18 -2.50
N ASN A 163 -9.08 3.58 -1.23
CA ASN A 163 -7.85 3.58 -0.43
C ASN A 163 -7.34 2.14 -0.21
N TYR A 164 -8.23 1.19 0.08
CA TYR A 164 -7.87 -0.22 0.17
C TYR A 164 -7.41 -0.80 -1.18
N ALA A 165 -8.05 -0.38 -2.27
CA ALA A 165 -7.68 -0.76 -3.62
C ALA A 165 -6.28 -0.26 -3.99
N LEU A 166 -5.88 0.94 -3.56
CA LEU A 166 -4.51 1.43 -3.73
C LEU A 166 -3.50 0.53 -2.99
N PHE A 167 -3.79 0.20 -1.73
CA PHE A 167 -2.98 -0.72 -0.93
C PHE A 167 -2.77 -2.07 -1.63
N LEU A 168 -3.84 -2.64 -2.22
CA LEU A 168 -3.76 -3.89 -2.98
C LEU A 168 -3.06 -3.73 -4.33
N ALA A 169 -3.30 -2.63 -5.05
CA ALA A 169 -2.71 -2.37 -6.36
C ALA A 169 -1.19 -2.26 -6.30
N LEU A 170 -0.65 -1.57 -5.29
CA LEU A 170 0.80 -1.45 -5.03
C LEU A 170 1.48 -2.80 -4.75
N ARG A 171 0.69 -3.86 -4.53
CA ARG A 171 1.13 -5.24 -4.27
C ARG A 171 0.75 -6.22 -5.38
N GLY A 172 0.17 -5.75 -6.48
CA GLY A 172 -0.34 -6.64 -7.53
C GLY A 172 -1.50 -7.55 -7.08
N ARG A 173 -2.25 -7.15 -6.04
CA ARG A 173 -3.34 -7.93 -5.42
C ARG A 173 -4.74 -7.36 -5.72
N LEU A 174 -4.86 -6.38 -6.63
CA LEU A 174 -6.13 -5.67 -6.87
C LEU A 174 -7.27 -6.63 -7.28
N MET A 175 -6.93 -7.74 -7.93
CA MET A 175 -7.90 -8.73 -8.39
C MET A 175 -8.75 -9.34 -7.27
N GLU A 176 -8.29 -9.28 -6.02
CA GLU A 176 -9.04 -9.74 -4.84
C GLU A 176 -10.39 -9.05 -4.64
N ILE A 177 -10.51 -7.81 -5.12
CA ILE A 177 -11.71 -6.99 -4.95
C ILE A 177 -12.26 -6.48 -6.29
N ASP A 178 -11.81 -7.04 -7.42
CA ASP A 178 -12.16 -6.53 -8.76
C ASP A 178 -13.68 -6.52 -9.00
N ALA A 179 -14.39 -7.53 -8.50
CA ALA A 179 -15.86 -7.57 -8.58
C ALA A 179 -16.53 -6.39 -7.85
N LEU A 180 -15.99 -5.94 -6.70
CA LEU A 180 -16.51 -4.79 -5.97
C LEU A 180 -16.16 -3.47 -6.66
N LEU A 181 -14.97 -3.37 -7.24
CA LEU A 181 -14.57 -2.16 -7.99
C LEU A 181 -15.50 -1.92 -9.17
N HIS A 182 -15.80 -2.96 -9.96
CA HIS A 182 -16.74 -2.88 -11.08
C HIS A 182 -18.16 -2.45 -10.65
N GLN A 183 -18.59 -2.83 -9.44
CA GLN A 183 -19.88 -2.41 -8.90
C GLN A 183 -19.86 -0.91 -8.55
N CYS A 184 -18.82 -0.44 -7.86
CA CYS A 184 -18.69 0.97 -7.50
C CYS A 184 -18.50 1.89 -8.71
N GLU A 185 -17.89 1.41 -9.80
CA GLU A 185 -17.74 2.18 -11.05
C GLU A 185 -19.09 2.64 -11.62
N GLY A 186 -20.16 1.85 -11.44
CA GLY A 186 -21.50 2.20 -11.91
C GLY A 186 -22.24 3.24 -11.06
N GLU A 187 -21.80 3.45 -9.81
CA GLU A 187 -22.51 4.29 -8.83
C GLU A 187 -21.90 5.69 -8.67
N VAL A 188 -20.60 5.83 -8.90
CA VAL A 188 -19.88 7.10 -8.68
C VAL A 188 -20.00 7.98 -9.93
N ALA A 189 -20.24 9.28 -9.72
CA ALA A 189 -20.21 10.28 -10.79
C ALA A 189 -18.88 10.22 -11.58
N LEU A 190 -18.87 10.73 -12.82
CA LEU A 190 -17.74 10.72 -13.77
C LEU A 190 -16.34 11.04 -13.16
N SER A 191 -16.27 11.81 -12.07
CA SER A 191 -15.01 12.11 -11.37
C SER A 191 -14.35 10.91 -10.67
N GLY A 192 -15.08 9.82 -10.41
CA GLY A 192 -14.52 8.62 -9.77
C GLY A 192 -13.84 7.65 -10.73
N GLU A 193 -14.23 7.65 -12.01
CA GLU A 193 -13.81 6.66 -12.99
C GLU A 193 -12.28 6.70 -13.23
N HIS A 194 -11.70 7.89 -13.32
CA HIS A 194 -10.26 8.07 -13.51
C HIS A 194 -9.41 7.53 -12.35
N SER A 195 -9.96 7.44 -11.13
CA SER A 195 -9.25 6.86 -9.99
C SER A 195 -9.11 5.34 -10.11
N PHE A 196 -10.14 4.63 -10.57
CA PHE A 196 -10.07 3.17 -10.77
C PHE A 196 -9.17 2.78 -11.93
N ILE A 197 -9.12 3.59 -13.00
CA ILE A 197 -8.17 3.41 -14.12
C ILE A 197 -6.73 3.49 -13.61
N ALA A 198 -6.41 4.49 -12.77
CA ALA A 198 -5.08 4.63 -12.16
C ALA A 198 -4.71 3.40 -11.30
N LEU A 199 -5.65 2.89 -10.49
CA LEU A 199 -5.44 1.69 -9.69
C LEU A 199 -5.17 0.44 -10.54
N ARG A 200 -5.95 0.24 -11.62
CA ARG A 200 -5.76 -0.87 -12.56
C ARG A 200 -4.43 -0.74 -13.30
N PHE A 201 -3.99 0.48 -13.63
CA PHE A 201 -2.69 0.73 -14.25
C PHE A 201 -1.54 0.32 -13.32
N ILE A 202 -1.56 0.81 -12.07
CA ILE A 202 -0.55 0.45 -11.04
C ILE A 202 -0.50 -1.07 -10.86
N ASN A 203 -1.66 -1.71 -10.65
CA ASN A 203 -1.72 -3.16 -10.48
C ASN A 203 -1.18 -3.91 -11.70
N SER A 204 -1.52 -3.46 -12.91
CA SER A 204 -1.06 -4.10 -14.16
C SER A 204 0.46 -4.09 -14.25
N LEU A 205 1.12 -3.00 -13.84
CA LEU A 205 2.58 -2.94 -13.79
C LEU A 205 3.16 -3.80 -12.66
N GLU A 206 2.52 -3.81 -11.48
CA GLU A 206 2.96 -4.66 -10.36
C GLU A 206 2.94 -6.15 -10.69
N ILE A 207 1.94 -6.63 -11.43
CA ILE A 207 1.84 -8.02 -11.91
C ILE A 207 2.54 -8.25 -13.27
N GLY A 208 3.10 -7.20 -13.88
CA GLY A 208 3.78 -7.27 -15.17
C GLY A 208 2.87 -7.57 -16.37
N ASN A 209 1.60 -7.19 -16.29
CA ASN A 209 0.68 -7.12 -17.43
C ASN A 209 0.92 -5.82 -18.22
N TRP A 210 2.03 -5.79 -18.96
CA TRP A 210 2.51 -4.60 -19.68
C TRP A 210 1.56 -4.14 -20.79
N GLU A 211 0.83 -5.06 -21.43
CA GLU A 211 -0.14 -4.76 -22.48
C GLU A 211 -1.31 -3.96 -21.91
N MET A 212 -1.94 -4.46 -20.84
CA MET A 212 -3.01 -3.75 -20.14
C MET A 212 -2.55 -2.38 -19.62
N ALA A 213 -1.35 -2.30 -19.03
CA ALA A 213 -0.82 -1.01 -18.58
C ALA A 213 -0.66 -0.01 -19.73
N THR A 214 -0.20 -0.47 -20.89
CA THR A 214 -0.07 0.37 -22.10
C THR A 214 -1.44 0.82 -22.62
N ASP A 215 -2.44 -0.06 -22.60
CA ASP A 215 -3.80 0.26 -23.06
C ASP A 215 -4.52 1.25 -22.14
N LEU A 216 -4.22 1.23 -20.84
CA LEU A 216 -4.78 2.14 -19.85
C LEU A 216 -4.14 3.54 -19.88
N LEU A 217 -2.89 3.65 -20.32
CA LEU A 217 -2.12 4.90 -20.28
C LEU A 217 -2.82 6.09 -20.96
N PRO A 218 -3.42 5.97 -22.17
CA PRO A 218 -4.14 7.07 -22.81
C PRO A 218 -5.36 7.57 -22.01
N SER A 219 -5.91 6.75 -21.12
CA SER A 219 -7.04 7.10 -20.25
C SER A 219 -6.61 7.77 -18.94
N LEU A 220 -5.31 7.81 -18.64
CA LEU A 220 -4.75 8.58 -17.54
C LEU A 220 -4.60 10.05 -17.98
N SER A 221 -5.66 10.82 -17.79
CA SER A 221 -5.67 12.26 -18.10
C SER A 221 -4.64 13.01 -17.26
N HIS A 222 -3.54 13.43 -17.87
CA HIS A 222 -2.55 14.29 -17.24
C HIS A 222 -3.19 15.66 -16.95
N GLY A 223 -3.72 15.83 -15.73
CA GLY A 223 -4.42 17.04 -15.30
C GLY A 223 -5.78 16.82 -14.64
N ASP A 224 -6.19 15.57 -14.38
CA ASP A 224 -7.33 15.34 -13.47
C ASP A 224 -6.92 15.69 -12.03
N PRO A 225 -7.52 16.71 -11.39
CA PRO A 225 -7.20 17.07 -10.01
C PRO A 225 -7.49 15.93 -9.02
N ASN A 226 -8.36 14.97 -9.36
CA ASN A 226 -8.60 13.79 -8.52
C ASN A 226 -7.44 12.79 -8.55
N GLN A 227 -6.54 12.90 -9.53
CA GLN A 227 -5.32 12.09 -9.63
C GLN A 227 -4.10 12.79 -9.04
N GLU A 228 -4.19 14.06 -8.62
CA GLU A 228 -3.08 14.77 -7.99
C GLU A 228 -2.43 13.97 -6.85
N PRO A 229 -3.20 13.28 -5.99
CA PRO A 229 -2.61 12.47 -4.92
C PRO A 229 -1.83 11.24 -5.45
N LEU A 230 -2.12 10.75 -6.65
CA LEU A 230 -1.43 9.60 -7.27
C LEU A 230 -0.37 10.01 -8.29
N LYS A 231 -0.25 11.29 -8.61
CA LYS A 231 0.53 11.79 -9.74
C LYS A 231 2.01 11.41 -9.67
N GLU A 232 2.61 11.51 -8.49
CA GLU A 232 4.00 11.11 -8.27
C GLU A 232 4.16 9.62 -8.53
N VAL A 233 3.31 8.78 -7.93
CA VAL A 233 3.28 7.33 -8.15
C VAL A 233 3.13 7.03 -9.63
N LEU A 234 2.15 7.62 -10.31
CA LEU A 234 1.90 7.38 -11.73
C LEU A 234 3.09 7.77 -12.61
N ALA A 235 3.77 8.87 -12.30
CA ALA A 235 4.95 9.31 -13.04
C ALA A 235 6.09 8.28 -12.95
N VAL A 236 6.36 7.73 -11.76
CA VAL A 236 7.43 6.72 -11.62
C VAL A 236 7.06 5.41 -12.33
N TYR A 237 5.79 5.00 -12.24
CA TYR A 237 5.31 3.80 -12.93
C TYR A 237 5.32 3.94 -14.46
N ASP A 238 5.03 5.13 -14.99
CA ASP A 238 5.17 5.44 -16.42
C ASP A 238 6.64 5.27 -16.89
N SER A 239 7.61 5.76 -16.11
CA SER A 239 9.04 5.55 -16.40
C SER A 239 9.41 4.08 -16.51
N VAL A 240 8.88 3.20 -15.65
CA VAL A 240 9.10 1.75 -15.72
C VAL A 240 8.48 1.15 -16.99
N LEU A 241 7.29 1.62 -17.39
CA LEU A 241 6.63 1.15 -18.61
C LEU A 241 7.44 1.56 -19.86
N VAL A 242 7.87 2.82 -19.95
CA VAL A 242 8.72 3.31 -21.05
C VAL A 242 10.00 2.51 -21.15
N LEU A 243 10.67 2.28 -20.01
CA LEU A 243 11.86 1.45 -19.91
C LEU A 243 11.62 0.05 -20.48
N ARG A 244 10.53 -0.60 -20.06
CA ARG A 244 10.15 -1.94 -20.52
C ARG A 244 9.84 -1.97 -22.02
N GLN A 245 9.20 -0.94 -22.57
CA GLN A 245 8.90 -0.82 -23.99
C GLN A 245 10.18 -0.69 -24.82
N SER A 246 11.10 0.19 -24.43
CA SER A 246 12.41 0.33 -25.08
C SER A 246 13.20 -0.98 -25.09
N TRP A 247 13.17 -1.74 -23.98
CA TRP A 247 13.81 -3.06 -23.91
C TRP A 247 13.22 -4.05 -24.90
N THR A 248 11.89 -4.11 -25.02
CA THR A 248 11.21 -5.01 -25.96
C THR A 248 11.56 -4.67 -27.41
N ALA A 249 11.65 -3.38 -27.72
CA ALA A 249 12.02 -2.90 -29.04
C ALA A 249 13.50 -3.10 -29.38
N GLY A 250 14.34 -3.46 -28.39
CA GLY A 250 15.80 -3.50 -28.54
C GLY A 250 16.40 -2.11 -28.76
N GLU A 251 15.69 -1.06 -28.37
CA GLU A 251 16.15 0.31 -28.52
C GLU A 251 17.09 0.67 -27.36
N PRO A 252 18.20 1.37 -27.64
CA PRO A 252 19.05 1.87 -26.57
C PRO A 252 18.27 2.90 -25.78
N LEU A 253 18.12 2.67 -24.47
CA LEU A 253 17.55 3.68 -23.60
C LEU A 253 18.42 4.93 -23.61
N ARG A 254 17.78 6.05 -23.90
CA ARG A 254 18.35 7.37 -23.72
C ARG A 254 17.81 7.91 -22.40
N ILE A 255 18.43 7.46 -21.31
CA ILE A 255 18.25 8.17 -20.04
C ILE A 255 19.12 9.42 -20.13
N ASP A 256 18.51 10.58 -19.89
CA ASP A 256 19.28 11.79 -19.73
C ASP A 256 20.19 11.59 -18.50
N PRO A 257 21.52 11.72 -18.61
CA PRO A 257 22.41 11.59 -17.45
C PRO A 257 22.10 12.60 -16.33
N LEU A 258 21.28 13.62 -16.61
CA LEU A 258 20.76 14.59 -15.66
C LEU A 258 19.43 14.17 -15.02
N ASP A 259 18.89 13.00 -15.38
CA ASP A 259 17.69 12.45 -14.76
C ASP A 259 18.07 11.88 -13.39
N ASP A 260 17.60 12.54 -12.33
CA ASP A 260 17.90 12.21 -10.94
C ASP A 260 17.06 11.01 -10.43
N ASP A 261 16.30 10.34 -11.30
CA ASP A 261 15.54 9.14 -10.93
C ASP A 261 16.46 7.91 -10.74
N GLU A 262 16.89 7.71 -9.48
CA GLU A 262 17.73 6.58 -9.08
C GLU A 262 17.13 5.22 -9.44
N ALA A 263 15.81 5.07 -9.39
CA ALA A 263 15.15 3.80 -9.71
C ALA A 263 15.30 3.45 -11.19
N LEU A 264 15.10 4.43 -12.07
CA LEU A 264 15.28 4.26 -13.49
C LEU A 264 16.75 3.95 -13.86
N GLN A 265 17.70 4.60 -13.17
CA GLN A 265 19.13 4.30 -13.32
C GLN A 265 19.45 2.87 -12.89
N ALA A 266 18.93 2.42 -11.75
CA ALA A 266 19.15 1.05 -11.25
C ALA A 266 18.59 -0.01 -12.18
N PHE A 267 17.33 0.14 -12.63
CA PHE A 267 16.76 -0.82 -13.59
C PHE A 267 17.56 -0.87 -14.90
N THR A 268 18.05 0.28 -15.38
CA THR A 268 18.87 0.33 -16.59
C THR A 268 20.22 -0.34 -16.40
N ALA A 269 20.91 -0.09 -15.28
CA ALA A 269 22.17 -0.73 -14.96
C ALA A 269 22.01 -2.26 -14.88
N LEU A 270 20.95 -2.73 -14.21
CA LEU A 270 20.62 -4.16 -14.09
C LEU A 270 20.36 -4.80 -15.46
N TYR A 271 19.53 -4.16 -16.29
CA TYR A 271 19.19 -4.68 -17.61
C TYR A 271 20.38 -4.71 -18.57
N GLN A 272 21.16 -3.62 -18.61
CA GLN A 272 22.39 -3.54 -19.41
C GLN A 272 23.51 -4.44 -18.87
N ARG A 273 23.29 -5.04 -17.70
CA ARG A 273 24.26 -5.84 -16.94
C ARG A 273 25.55 -5.04 -16.62
N ASP A 274 25.41 -3.72 -16.42
CA ASP A 274 26.53 -2.85 -16.05
C ASP A 274 26.80 -2.93 -14.54
N ARG A 275 27.66 -3.89 -14.17
CA ARG A 275 28.07 -4.09 -12.77
C ARG A 275 28.75 -2.88 -12.15
N ARG A 276 29.47 -2.07 -12.93
CA ARG A 276 30.18 -0.90 -12.38
C ARG A 276 29.17 0.16 -11.96
N HIS A 277 28.17 0.39 -12.79
CA HIS A 277 27.10 1.31 -12.46
C HIS A 277 26.25 0.80 -11.28
N CYS A 278 25.91 -0.49 -11.25
CA CYS A 278 25.22 -1.08 -10.09
C CYS A 278 26.01 -0.87 -8.78
N TYR A 279 27.34 -1.03 -8.82
CA TYR A 279 28.21 -0.80 -7.67
C TYR A 279 28.22 0.68 -7.24
N SER A 280 28.25 1.61 -8.20
CA SER A 280 28.16 3.04 -7.87
C SER A 280 26.83 3.40 -7.19
N LEU A 281 25.72 2.83 -7.67
CA LEU A 281 24.39 3.09 -7.12
C LEU A 281 24.23 2.52 -5.71
N ILE A 282 24.75 1.32 -5.45
CA ILE A 282 24.66 0.72 -4.11
C ILE A 282 25.55 1.45 -3.10
N GLU A 283 26.71 1.97 -3.52
CA GLU A 283 27.59 2.76 -2.63
C GLU A 283 26.99 4.12 -2.25
N SER A 284 26.16 4.70 -3.12
CA SER A 284 25.49 5.99 -2.84
C SER A 284 24.12 5.85 -2.18
N SER A 285 23.54 4.64 -2.17
CA SER A 285 22.20 4.40 -1.63
C SER A 285 22.18 4.52 -0.10
N ASP A 286 21.13 5.14 0.43
CA ASP A 286 20.78 5.12 1.84
C ASP A 286 19.82 3.98 2.22
N TYR A 287 19.46 3.14 1.23
CA TYR A 287 18.52 2.04 1.33
C TYR A 287 17.10 2.46 1.77
N ALA A 288 16.73 3.73 1.63
CA ALA A 288 15.40 4.22 2.00
C ALA A 288 14.30 3.55 1.17
N ASP A 289 14.61 3.06 -0.04
CA ASP A 289 13.69 2.32 -0.89
C ASP A 289 13.12 1.08 -0.20
N VAL A 290 13.89 0.42 0.68
CA VAL A 290 13.46 -0.81 1.38
C VAL A 290 12.16 -0.61 2.17
N ALA A 291 11.90 0.61 2.64
CA ALA A 291 10.69 1.00 3.35
C ALA A 291 9.50 1.36 2.44
N SER A 292 9.67 1.33 1.12
CA SER A 292 8.61 1.65 0.17
C SER A 292 7.58 0.52 0.08
N PRO A 293 6.27 0.83 0.12
CA PRO A 293 5.22 -0.17 -0.08
C PRO A 293 5.18 -0.71 -1.51
N SER A 294 5.62 0.08 -2.50
CA SER A 294 5.70 -0.36 -3.90
C SER A 294 6.74 -1.47 -4.04
N THR A 295 6.40 -2.55 -4.74
CA THR A 295 7.34 -3.66 -4.93
C THR A 295 8.25 -3.44 -6.14
N LEU A 296 7.86 -2.56 -7.07
CA LEU A 296 8.78 -2.11 -8.12
C LEU A 296 9.95 -1.36 -7.52
N PHE A 297 9.72 -0.43 -6.61
CA PHE A 297 10.79 0.41 -6.05
C PHE A 297 11.42 -0.19 -4.80
N GLY A 298 10.62 -0.76 -3.89
CA GLY A 298 11.13 -1.23 -2.59
C GLY A 298 11.99 -2.48 -2.62
N TYR A 299 12.31 -2.99 -3.80
CA TYR A 299 13.28 -4.06 -4.02
C TYR A 299 14.52 -3.58 -4.81
N GLN A 300 14.66 -2.29 -5.08
CA GLN A 300 15.77 -1.77 -5.90
C GLN A 300 17.13 -2.11 -5.28
N SER A 301 17.33 -1.76 -4.02
CA SER A 301 18.56 -2.06 -3.29
C SER A 301 18.80 -3.56 -3.16
N LEU A 302 17.74 -4.35 -2.95
CA LEU A 302 17.79 -5.81 -2.97
C LEU A 302 18.27 -6.37 -4.32
N ARG A 303 17.75 -5.85 -5.44
CA ARG A 303 18.16 -6.26 -6.79
C ARG A 303 19.63 -5.93 -7.04
N LEU A 304 20.08 -4.74 -6.62
CA LEU A 304 21.46 -4.30 -6.77
C LEU A 304 22.41 -5.19 -5.95
N ALA A 305 22.11 -5.43 -4.67
CA ALA A 305 22.90 -6.32 -3.80
C ALA A 305 23.05 -7.72 -4.42
N LEU A 306 21.92 -8.30 -4.87
CA LEU A 306 21.91 -9.61 -5.52
C LEU A 306 22.71 -9.63 -6.83
N ALA A 307 22.59 -8.59 -7.67
CA ALA A 307 23.32 -8.49 -8.93
C ALA A 307 24.85 -8.43 -8.74
N LEU A 308 25.29 -7.85 -7.62
CA LEU A 308 26.70 -7.76 -7.19
C LEU A 308 27.17 -9.01 -6.44
N ARG A 309 26.27 -9.98 -6.20
CA ARG A 309 26.49 -11.21 -5.44
C ARG A 309 26.86 -10.96 -3.98
N ASP A 310 26.22 -9.97 -3.38
CA ASP A 310 26.29 -9.67 -1.94
C ASP A 310 25.04 -10.26 -1.26
N ASP A 311 25.09 -11.55 -0.93
CA ASP A 311 23.96 -12.27 -0.34
C ASP A 311 23.72 -11.94 1.14
N GLU A 312 24.74 -11.44 1.84
CA GLU A 312 24.62 -10.96 3.22
C GLU A 312 23.80 -9.67 3.25
N LEU A 313 24.19 -8.67 2.45
CA LEU A 313 23.44 -7.43 2.33
C LEU A 313 22.00 -7.68 1.84
N ALA A 314 21.81 -8.58 0.86
CA ALA A 314 20.48 -8.91 0.38
C ALA A 314 19.58 -9.55 1.47
N GLU A 315 20.12 -10.42 2.32
CA GLU A 315 19.37 -10.98 3.45
C GLU A 315 19.02 -9.91 4.50
N ASP A 316 19.96 -9.01 4.80
CA ASP A 316 19.76 -7.93 5.76
C ASP A 316 18.66 -6.97 5.29
N LEU A 317 18.71 -6.53 4.03
CA LEU A 317 17.69 -5.64 3.45
C LEU A 317 16.31 -6.33 3.39
N LEU A 318 16.26 -7.62 3.07
CA LEU A 318 15.00 -8.39 3.04
C LEU A 318 14.41 -8.51 4.45
N SER A 319 15.26 -8.76 5.45
CA SER A 319 14.86 -8.85 6.85
C SER A 319 14.37 -7.51 7.38
N GLN A 320 15.01 -6.41 7.01
CA GLN A 320 14.55 -5.05 7.34
C GLN A 320 13.16 -4.77 6.77
N ARG A 321 12.93 -5.09 5.49
CA ARG A 321 11.63 -4.97 4.84
C ARG A 321 10.54 -5.76 5.58
N GLN A 322 10.81 -7.03 5.89
CA GLN A 322 9.87 -7.89 6.62
C GLN A 322 9.61 -7.40 8.05
N ALA A 323 10.63 -6.86 8.73
CA ALA A 323 10.48 -6.29 10.06
C ALA A 323 9.52 -5.08 10.09
N GLN A 324 9.36 -4.39 8.95
CA GLN A 324 8.40 -3.29 8.75
C GLN A 324 7.01 -3.77 8.29
N GLY A 325 6.79 -5.08 8.15
CA GLY A 325 5.53 -5.63 7.66
C GLY A 325 5.34 -5.58 6.15
N LEU A 326 6.39 -5.22 5.41
CA LEU A 326 6.37 -5.12 3.95
C LEU A 326 6.56 -6.49 3.28
N SER A 327 5.94 -7.52 3.85
CA SER A 327 6.00 -8.89 3.32
C SER A 327 5.25 -8.97 1.99
N HIS A 328 5.86 -9.65 1.03
CA HIS A 328 5.29 -9.77 -0.31
C HIS A 328 5.69 -11.11 -0.94
N TRP A 329 4.92 -11.56 -1.94
CA TRP A 329 5.18 -12.84 -2.59
C TRP A 329 6.52 -12.89 -3.35
N LEU A 330 7.05 -11.73 -3.75
CA LEU A 330 8.38 -11.64 -4.36
C LEU A 330 9.51 -11.96 -3.37
N ASP A 331 9.27 -11.94 -2.06
CA ASP A 331 10.26 -12.34 -1.06
C ASP A 331 10.76 -13.77 -1.31
N ASP A 332 9.89 -14.67 -1.79
CA ASP A 332 10.28 -16.03 -2.14
C ASP A 332 11.26 -16.08 -3.32
N LEU A 333 11.15 -15.14 -4.28
CA LEU A 333 12.12 -15.01 -5.36
C LEU A 333 13.47 -14.49 -4.84
N ILE A 334 13.44 -13.50 -3.95
CA ILE A 334 14.66 -12.96 -3.32
C ILE A 334 15.37 -14.05 -2.52
N ARG A 335 14.64 -14.80 -1.67
CA ARG A 335 15.17 -15.96 -0.92
C ARG A 335 15.74 -17.02 -1.84
N CYS A 336 15.06 -17.33 -2.95
CA CYS A 336 15.59 -18.24 -3.96
C CYS A 336 16.96 -17.78 -4.48
N ARG A 337 17.08 -16.50 -4.84
CA ARG A 337 18.31 -15.92 -5.39
C ARG A 337 19.45 -15.93 -4.36
N ILE A 338 19.17 -15.57 -3.10
CA ILE A 338 20.12 -15.67 -1.98
C ILE A 338 20.61 -17.13 -1.82
N ALA A 339 19.68 -18.09 -1.74
CA ALA A 339 20.00 -19.51 -1.58
C ALA A 339 20.86 -20.05 -2.74
N LEU A 340 20.60 -19.62 -3.98
CA LEU A 340 21.44 -19.95 -5.13
C LEU A 340 22.89 -19.44 -4.97
N GLN A 341 23.08 -18.21 -4.47
CA GLN A 341 24.41 -17.65 -4.26
C GLN A 341 25.18 -18.40 -3.17
N ARG A 342 24.49 -18.85 -2.13
CA ARG A 342 25.02 -19.68 -1.03
C ARG A 342 25.21 -21.16 -1.40
N GLY A 343 24.78 -21.59 -2.59
CA GLY A 343 24.83 -22.99 -3.02
C GLY A 343 23.78 -23.90 -2.38
N GLN A 344 22.78 -23.33 -1.72
CA GLN A 344 21.69 -24.02 -1.03
C GLN A 344 20.58 -24.41 -2.03
N SER A 345 20.87 -25.42 -2.83
CA SER A 345 20.00 -25.81 -3.95
C SER A 345 18.58 -26.22 -3.50
N GLU A 346 18.43 -27.05 -2.47
CA GLU A 346 17.08 -27.48 -2.04
C GLU A 346 16.19 -26.30 -1.60
N GLU A 347 16.76 -25.36 -0.84
CA GLU A 347 16.07 -24.16 -0.38
C GLU A 347 15.70 -23.22 -1.54
N ALA A 348 16.60 -23.05 -2.51
CA ALA A 348 16.34 -22.27 -3.71
C ALA A 348 15.16 -22.85 -4.51
N GLY A 349 15.15 -24.17 -4.71
CA GLY A 349 14.06 -24.87 -5.41
C GLY A 349 12.71 -24.73 -4.70
N CYS A 350 12.69 -24.89 -3.37
CA CYS A 350 11.48 -24.71 -2.56
C CYS A 350 10.95 -23.27 -2.63
N SER A 351 11.82 -22.27 -2.52
CA SER A 351 11.41 -20.86 -2.55
C SER A 351 10.92 -20.45 -3.94
N PHE A 352 11.59 -20.90 -5.00
CA PHE A 352 11.12 -20.66 -6.36
C PHE A 352 9.76 -21.31 -6.65
N ALA A 353 9.54 -22.53 -6.14
CA ALA A 353 8.25 -23.21 -6.27
C ALA A 353 7.12 -22.45 -5.56
N ARG A 354 7.39 -21.82 -4.40
CA ARG A 354 6.42 -20.92 -3.74
C ARG A 354 6.15 -19.66 -4.55
N CYS A 355 7.20 -19.00 -5.02
CA CYS A 355 7.09 -17.81 -5.85
C CYS A 355 6.23 -18.07 -7.11
N LEU A 356 6.50 -19.16 -7.84
CA LEU A 356 5.72 -19.54 -9.03
C LEU A 356 4.22 -19.65 -8.75
N ARG A 357 3.83 -20.18 -7.59
CA ARG A 357 2.42 -20.30 -7.24
C ARG A 357 1.76 -19.00 -6.89
N HIS A 358 2.48 -18.13 -6.22
CA HIS A 358 1.95 -16.82 -5.91
C HIS A 358 1.83 -16.01 -7.21
N ALA A 359 2.78 -16.16 -8.13
CA ALA A 359 2.66 -15.60 -9.48
C ALA A 359 1.44 -16.17 -10.22
N ASP A 360 1.24 -17.50 -10.23
CA ASP A 360 0.05 -18.12 -10.83
C ASP A 360 -1.25 -17.59 -10.20
N HIS A 361 -1.28 -17.50 -8.86
CA HIS A 361 -2.45 -17.08 -8.09
C HIS A 361 -2.86 -15.64 -8.37
N TRP A 362 -1.88 -14.73 -8.46
CA TRP A 362 -2.09 -13.31 -8.72
C TRP A 362 -1.99 -12.92 -10.20
N HIS A 363 -1.86 -13.90 -11.10
CA HIS A 363 -1.59 -13.69 -12.52
C HIS A 363 -0.38 -12.77 -12.79
N ALA A 364 0.66 -12.94 -11.99
CA ALA A 364 1.88 -12.13 -12.00
C ALA A 364 3.06 -12.77 -12.73
N ASP A 365 2.80 -13.65 -13.71
CA ASP A 365 3.82 -14.31 -14.53
C ASP A 365 4.73 -13.30 -15.25
N GLY A 366 4.13 -12.23 -15.76
CA GLY A 366 4.86 -11.15 -16.44
C GLY A 366 5.82 -10.43 -15.50
N ARG A 367 5.45 -10.28 -14.22
CA ARG A 367 6.35 -9.72 -13.21
C ARG A 367 7.48 -10.68 -12.87
N LEU A 368 7.20 -11.97 -12.71
CA LEU A 368 8.23 -12.96 -12.44
C LEU A 368 9.26 -13.03 -13.60
N ASP A 369 8.81 -13.06 -14.85
CA ASP A 369 9.70 -13.01 -16.03
C ASP A 369 10.57 -11.75 -16.02
N PHE A 370 9.99 -10.59 -15.71
CA PHE A 370 10.71 -9.33 -15.59
C PHE A 370 11.83 -9.39 -14.54
N GLU A 371 11.53 -9.83 -13.33
CA GLU A 371 12.54 -9.94 -12.25
C GLU A 371 13.67 -10.94 -12.61
N LEU A 372 13.34 -12.06 -13.25
CA LEU A 372 14.34 -13.04 -13.70
C LEU A 372 15.25 -12.50 -14.81
N ARG A 373 14.75 -11.61 -15.68
CA ARG A 373 15.58 -10.93 -16.68
C ARG A 373 16.55 -9.94 -16.06
N LEU A 374 16.16 -9.29 -14.96
CA LEU A 374 17.00 -8.37 -14.19
C LEU A 374 18.05 -9.10 -13.33
N ALA A 375 17.85 -10.39 -13.04
CA ALA A 375 18.75 -11.18 -12.20
C ALA A 375 20.10 -11.46 -12.89
N MET A 376 21.06 -10.54 -12.71
CA MET A 376 22.38 -10.60 -13.33
C MET A 376 23.24 -11.78 -12.86
N GLU A 377 22.98 -12.26 -11.64
CA GLU A 377 23.70 -13.35 -10.99
C GLU A 377 23.16 -14.74 -11.33
N VAL A 378 21.93 -14.83 -11.84
CA VAL A 378 21.28 -16.10 -12.16
C VAL A 378 21.60 -16.48 -13.60
N THR A 379 22.17 -17.66 -13.78
CA THR A 379 22.51 -18.19 -15.11
C THR A 379 21.30 -18.88 -15.76
N PRO A 380 21.23 -18.94 -17.10
CA PRO A 380 20.17 -19.69 -17.78
C PRO A 380 20.07 -21.16 -17.34
N LEU A 381 21.21 -21.80 -17.03
CA LEU A 381 21.22 -23.19 -16.55
C LEU A 381 20.58 -23.34 -15.16
N GLN A 382 20.82 -22.37 -14.27
CA GLN A 382 20.14 -22.33 -12.97
C GLN A 382 18.63 -22.13 -13.12
N LEU A 383 18.17 -21.32 -14.07
CA LEU A 383 16.73 -21.15 -14.36
C LEU A 383 16.09 -22.46 -14.83
N VAL A 384 16.73 -23.16 -15.77
CA VAL A 384 16.25 -24.48 -16.23
C VAL A 384 16.19 -25.46 -15.06
N TRP A 385 17.24 -25.48 -14.24
CA TRP A 385 17.29 -26.35 -13.06
C TRP A 385 16.19 -26.01 -12.04
N LEU A 386 15.96 -24.72 -11.74
CA LEU A 386 14.89 -24.25 -10.87
C LEU A 386 13.51 -24.69 -11.38
N GLY A 387 13.27 -24.55 -12.69
CA GLY A 387 12.03 -25.03 -13.33
C GLY A 387 11.82 -26.55 -13.19
N LEU A 388 12.90 -27.34 -13.19
CA LEU A 388 12.83 -28.78 -12.93
C LEU A 388 12.61 -29.12 -11.43
N GLN A 389 13.04 -28.24 -10.52
CA GLN A 389 12.84 -28.40 -9.08
C GLN A 389 11.49 -27.89 -8.60
N ALA A 390 10.81 -27.04 -9.38
CA ALA A 390 9.47 -26.52 -9.10
C ALA A 390 8.41 -27.62 -9.18
N ARG A 391 8.49 -28.59 -8.26
CA ARG A 391 7.49 -29.63 -8.09
C ARG A 391 6.23 -29.00 -7.49
N PRO A 392 5.06 -29.59 -7.74
CA PRO A 392 3.86 -29.24 -7.00
C PRO A 392 4.01 -29.66 -5.52
N LEU A 393 4.64 -28.81 -4.70
CA LEU A 393 4.48 -28.78 -3.24
C LEU A 393 2.99 -28.67 -2.84
N ALA A 394 2.59 -28.97 -1.62
CA ALA A 394 1.33 -28.42 -1.10
C ALA A 394 1.70 -27.03 -0.56
N ILE A 395 1.22 -25.96 -1.20
CA ILE A 395 1.43 -24.60 -0.72
C ILE A 395 0.06 -24.09 -0.34
N GLU A 396 -0.03 -23.57 0.88
CA GLU A 396 -1.20 -22.87 1.36
C GLU A 396 -1.27 -21.54 0.60
N LEU A 397 -2.27 -21.41 -0.27
CA LEU A 397 -2.56 -20.14 -0.91
C LEU A 397 -3.09 -19.16 0.14
N PRO A 398 -2.90 -17.85 -0.06
CA PRO A 398 -3.51 -16.85 0.80
C PRO A 398 -5.02 -17.11 0.95
N PRO A 399 -5.61 -16.86 2.13
CA PRO A 399 -7.05 -16.95 2.30
C PRO A 399 -7.75 -15.98 1.33
N ALA A 400 -8.93 -16.37 0.86
CA ALA A 400 -9.73 -15.49 0.03
C ALA A 400 -10.08 -14.20 0.79
N ASN A 401 -10.03 -13.06 0.10
CA ASN A 401 -10.35 -11.76 0.68
C ASN A 401 -11.77 -11.78 1.29
N PRO A 402 -11.96 -11.36 2.56
CA PRO A 402 -13.28 -11.38 3.21
C PRO A 402 -14.33 -10.53 2.49
N LEU A 403 -13.91 -9.49 1.76
CA LEU A 403 -14.83 -8.62 1.02
C LEU A 403 -15.52 -9.33 -0.15
N ASN A 404 -15.02 -10.50 -0.59
CA ASN A 404 -15.70 -11.32 -1.60
C ASN A 404 -17.12 -11.76 -1.18
N ILE A 405 -17.43 -11.74 0.11
CA ILE A 405 -18.79 -12.00 0.60
C ILE A 405 -19.74 -10.89 0.14
N LEU A 406 -19.30 -9.62 0.21
CA LEU A 406 -20.12 -8.47 -0.20
C LEU A 406 -20.46 -8.49 -1.69
N ALA A 407 -19.55 -9.00 -2.54
CA ALA A 407 -19.79 -9.11 -3.98
C ALA A 407 -20.90 -10.13 -4.32
N ARG A 408 -21.09 -11.16 -3.50
CA ARG A 408 -22.06 -12.24 -3.76
C ARG A 408 -23.50 -11.84 -3.44
N ASP A 409 -23.70 -11.02 -2.41
CA ASP A 409 -25.04 -10.63 -1.94
C ASP A 409 -25.79 -9.78 -2.97
N VAL A 410 -25.07 -9.03 -3.80
CA VAL A 410 -25.66 -8.17 -4.84
C VAL A 410 -26.31 -9.00 -5.96
N HIS A 411 -25.67 -10.10 -6.39
CA HIS A 411 -26.20 -10.96 -7.45
C HIS A 411 -27.46 -11.74 -7.06
N GLN A 412 -27.77 -11.83 -5.76
CA GLN A 412 -28.97 -12.52 -5.28
C GLN A 412 -30.19 -11.60 -5.15
N HIS A 413 -29.99 -10.29 -5.19
CA HIS A 413 -31.05 -9.30 -4.90
C HIS A 413 -31.27 -8.25 -5.99
N GLY A 414 -30.44 -8.21 -7.05
CA GLY A 414 -30.70 -7.47 -8.29
C GLY A 414 -31.18 -8.39 -9.40
#